data_AF-A0A7C1AV82-F1
#
_entry.id   AF-A0A7C1AV82-F1
#
_cell.length_a   1.000
_cell.length_b   1.000
_cell.length_c   1.000
_cell.angle_alpha   90.00
_cell.angle_beta   90.00
_cell.angle_gamma   90.00
#
_symmetry.space_group_name_H-M   'P 1'
#
loop_
_entity.id
_entity.type
_entity.pdbx_description
1 polymer ?
#
loop_
_entity_poly.entity_id
_entity_poly.type
_entity_poly.pdbx_seq_one_letter_code
_entity_poly.pdbx_strand_id
1 'polypeptide(L)'
;IGLQTWRTAINYRSIRVYTRGSPWTRDILELAEQQLLKGRYQTARDLFAEVIESVPDEQRRRRARHGYRVSTRRMRLQERLPEIRRKLAEAWGTEDFTIGIQGDGLEIDISECGISDLSPLEGLPVRSLHCAGNNIGSLEPLRSLPLEFLDCSANPIYDLSPLAEMRLHTLICEDCRIRSLEPLRSAPLGLLNVAGNPVGTLKSLEKTRLSWLCCSNCGLRSLEPLRGMPLATLYCDGNLIDDLSPLSELPLRVLHCNYNSIVSLSPLKGLRLTTLHCAGNLVEDVSPLKGTALSVLCCNWNRIEDVDVLSDLPLSILLCAGNPLKRFHKIAMRPPYTFHFEADSIPERDLEWLRNAWARDFRYVHHAREVEVLLAVRRGNQSLIRELAHKFRNAEYVYVPLYVSWDDARRIARQLGGDLLVIRDAEENEFVASLFPRGCWFWMGLVRRGGKLLWVDGTPCNYTNFLSPVPKLREGPKVFASSGWSCDAAPEARNPFMIKWTR
;
A
#
# COMPACT_ATOMS: atom_id res chain seq x y z
N ILE A 1 -51.69 35.84 25.26
CA ILE A 1 -53.07 36.18 25.70
C ILE A 1 -52.92 37.43 26.56
N GLY A 2 -53.51 38.55 26.15
CA GLY A 2 -53.43 39.79 26.91
C GLY A 2 -54.57 39.88 27.93
N LEU A 3 -54.26 40.29 29.16
CA LEU A 3 -55.10 41.10 30.02
C LEU A 3 -54.16 41.94 30.92
N GLN A 4 -54.70 43.06 31.38
CA GLN A 4 -54.01 44.28 31.83
C GLN A 4 -53.07 44.13 33.05
N THR A 5 -52.13 45.09 33.15
CA THR A 5 -51.41 45.59 34.35
C THR A 5 -50.25 44.83 35.02
N TRP A 6 -49.53 43.93 34.34
CA TRP A 6 -48.22 43.47 34.85
C TRP A 6 -47.13 43.49 33.76
N ARG A 7 -46.18 44.44 33.85
CA ARG A 7 -44.93 44.39 33.09
C ARG A 7 -43.96 43.48 33.85
N THR A 8 -44.00 42.19 33.59
CA THR A 8 -42.90 41.29 33.97
C THR A 8 -41.89 41.26 32.83
N ALA A 9 -40.67 41.72 33.08
CA ALA A 9 -39.53 41.45 32.21
C ALA A 9 -39.22 39.95 32.30
N ILE A 10 -39.69 39.17 31.32
CA ILE A 10 -39.35 37.75 31.20
C ILE A 10 -37.96 37.68 30.57
N ASN A 11 -36.93 37.48 31.40
CA ASN A 11 -35.62 37.07 30.91
C ASN A 11 -35.68 35.57 30.60
N TYR A 12 -35.84 35.23 29.32
CA TYR A 12 -35.73 33.85 28.86
C TYR A 12 -34.29 33.37 29.06
N ARG A 13 -34.09 32.37 29.93
CA ARG A 13 -32.77 31.70 30.09
C ARG A 13 -32.48 30.71 28.96
N SER A 14 -33.51 30.08 28.39
CA SER A 14 -33.41 29.26 27.17
C SER A 14 -34.75 29.21 26.43
N ILE A 15 -34.70 29.14 25.10
CA ILE A 15 -35.86 29.00 24.21
C ILE A 15 -35.70 27.68 23.47
N ARG A 16 -36.59 26.71 23.70
CA ARG A 16 -36.65 25.47 22.91
C ARG A 16 -37.70 25.61 21.82
N VAL A 17 -37.26 25.48 20.57
CA VAL A 17 -38.14 25.45 19.40
C VAL A 17 -38.37 24.00 18.99
N TYR A 18 -39.62 23.56 19.00
CA TYR A 18 -40.03 22.29 18.40
C TYR A 18 -40.81 22.60 17.12
N THR A 19 -40.37 22.10 15.98
CA THR A 19 -41.15 22.17 14.74
C THR A 19 -42.14 21.01 14.71
N ARG A 20 -43.41 21.31 15.00
CA ARG A 20 -44.50 20.35 14.78
C ARG A 20 -44.71 20.22 13.26
N GLY A 21 -44.17 19.17 12.65
CA GLY A 21 -44.52 18.78 11.27
C GLY A 21 -43.52 19.12 10.15
N SER A 22 -42.22 19.25 10.40
CA SER A 22 -41.22 19.27 9.32
C SER A 22 -40.57 17.88 9.13
N PRO A 23 -40.40 17.38 7.90
CA PRO A 23 -39.83 16.06 7.60
C PRO A 23 -38.29 16.05 7.66
N TRP A 24 -37.67 16.98 8.38
CA TRP A 24 -36.24 16.96 8.66
C TRP A 24 -35.99 16.16 9.95
N THR A 25 -35.92 14.85 9.79
CA THR A 25 -35.43 13.87 10.76
C THR A 25 -33.92 14.03 10.97
N ARG A 26 -33.47 15.11 11.62
CA ARG A 26 -32.13 15.12 12.23
C ARG A 26 -32.22 15.56 13.67
N ASP A 27 -31.97 14.60 14.52
CA ASP A 27 -31.81 14.75 15.96
C ASP A 27 -30.69 15.76 16.28
N ILE A 28 -30.86 16.62 17.31
CA ILE A 28 -29.85 17.62 17.71
C ILE A 28 -28.51 16.94 18.01
N LEU A 29 -28.54 15.72 18.59
CA LEU A 29 -27.33 14.94 18.84
C LEU A 29 -26.62 14.56 17.53
N GLU A 30 -27.36 14.10 16.52
CA GLU A 30 -26.80 13.77 15.19
C GLU A 30 -26.28 15.02 14.48
N LEU A 31 -26.98 16.16 14.61
CA LEU A 31 -26.52 17.43 14.08
C LEU A 31 -25.22 17.87 14.75
N ALA A 32 -25.10 17.73 16.08
CA ALA A 32 -23.89 18.04 16.84
C ALA A 32 -22.72 17.16 16.38
N GLU A 33 -22.93 15.84 16.24
CA GLU A 33 -21.96 14.89 15.70
C GLU A 33 -21.55 15.26 14.27
N GLN A 34 -22.50 15.66 13.43
CA GLN A 34 -22.22 16.11 12.06
C GLN A 34 -21.40 17.41 12.03
N GLN A 35 -21.70 18.40 12.87
CA GLN A 35 -20.90 19.63 12.93
C GLN A 35 -19.49 19.34 13.44
N LEU A 36 -19.33 18.41 14.40
CA LEU A 36 -18.04 17.95 14.90
C LEU A 36 -17.20 17.32 13.78
N LEU A 37 -17.81 16.49 12.94
CA LEU A 37 -17.16 15.90 11.76
C LEU A 37 -16.77 16.94 10.71
N LYS A 38 -17.57 18.02 10.56
CA LYS A 38 -17.27 19.14 9.65
C LYS A 38 -16.21 20.12 10.18
N GLY A 39 -15.58 19.84 11.33
CA GLY A 39 -14.57 20.72 11.92
C GLY A 39 -15.14 22.00 12.56
N ARG A 40 -16.47 22.11 12.71
CA ARG A 40 -17.13 23.28 13.30
C ARG A 40 -17.28 23.09 14.82
N TYR A 41 -16.14 23.05 15.51
CA TYR A 41 -16.06 22.60 16.89
C TYR A 41 -16.84 23.47 17.89
N GLN A 42 -16.85 24.79 17.69
CA GLN A 42 -17.64 25.71 18.50
C GLN A 42 -19.14 25.40 18.42
N THR A 43 -19.68 25.33 17.20
CA THR A 43 -21.09 24.98 16.95
C THR A 43 -21.43 23.60 17.49
N ALA A 44 -20.56 22.61 17.27
CA ALA A 44 -20.76 21.26 17.77
C ALA A 44 -20.80 21.23 19.31
N ARG A 45 -19.89 21.94 19.98
CA ARG A 45 -19.84 22.06 21.44
C ARG A 45 -21.15 22.62 21.99
N ASP A 46 -21.64 23.71 21.43
CA ASP A 46 -22.85 24.36 21.92
C ASP A 46 -24.09 23.47 21.69
N LEU A 47 -24.17 22.76 20.56
CA LEU A 47 -25.23 21.76 20.31
C LEU A 47 -25.15 20.57 21.28
N PHE A 48 -23.96 20.06 21.60
CA PHE A 48 -23.83 19.00 22.61
C PHE A 48 -24.23 19.49 24.01
N ALA A 49 -23.93 20.74 24.36
CA ALA A 49 -24.37 21.32 25.64
C ALA A 49 -25.90 21.32 25.73
N GLU A 50 -26.59 21.76 24.68
CA GLU A 50 -28.06 21.73 24.62
C GLU A 50 -28.60 20.31 24.77
N VAL A 51 -27.98 19.30 24.14
CA VAL A 51 -28.40 17.88 24.29
C VAL A 51 -28.25 17.39 25.74
N ILE A 52 -27.16 17.78 26.42
CA ILE A 52 -26.92 17.40 27.82
C ILE A 52 -28.02 17.96 28.75
N GLU A 53 -28.50 19.17 28.48
CA GLU A 53 -29.50 19.86 29.29
C GLU A 53 -30.95 19.49 28.91
N SER A 54 -31.20 19.09 27.66
CA SER A 54 -32.56 18.91 27.13
C SER A 54 -33.03 17.45 27.04
N VAL A 55 -32.13 16.47 26.96
CA VAL A 55 -32.49 15.06 26.70
C VAL A 55 -32.50 14.23 27.99
N PRO A 56 -33.62 13.58 28.35
CA PRO A 56 -33.71 12.74 29.56
C PRO A 56 -33.02 11.38 29.43
N ASP A 57 -32.79 10.88 28.21
CA ASP A 57 -32.11 9.60 27.98
C ASP A 57 -30.63 9.63 28.41
N GLU A 58 -30.24 8.74 29.32
CA GLU A 58 -28.91 8.72 29.92
C GLU A 58 -27.81 8.26 28.95
N GLN A 59 -28.11 7.32 28.04
CA GLN A 59 -27.14 6.85 27.05
C GLN A 59 -26.78 7.97 26.07
N ARG A 60 -27.78 8.72 25.60
CA ARG A 60 -27.63 9.90 24.75
C ARG A 60 -26.95 11.04 25.47
N ARG A 61 -27.27 11.29 26.74
CA ARG A 61 -26.53 12.27 27.57
C ARG A 61 -25.06 11.89 27.73
N ARG A 62 -24.72 10.62 27.92
CA ARG A 62 -23.32 10.15 27.96
C ARG A 62 -22.59 10.42 26.65
N ARG A 63 -23.21 10.09 25.51
CA ARG A 63 -22.69 10.42 24.18
C ARG A 63 -22.47 11.93 24.01
N ALA A 64 -23.44 12.74 24.41
CA ALA A 64 -23.36 14.19 24.32
C ALA A 64 -22.27 14.78 25.24
N ARG A 65 -22.09 14.27 26.47
CA ARG A 65 -20.98 14.65 27.36
C ARG A 65 -19.62 14.32 26.76
N HIS A 66 -19.50 13.17 26.11
CA HIS A 66 -18.29 12.81 25.37
C HIS A 66 -18.05 13.77 24.21
N GLY A 67 -19.05 13.99 23.35
CA GLY A 67 -18.98 14.94 22.23
C GLY A 67 -18.63 16.36 22.66
N TYR A 68 -19.27 16.86 23.72
CA TYR A 68 -18.98 18.17 24.31
C TYR A 68 -17.50 18.31 24.71
N ARG A 69 -16.95 17.32 25.41
CA ARG A 69 -15.53 17.30 25.81
C ARG A 69 -14.61 17.30 24.59
N VAL A 70 -14.89 16.47 23.59
CA VAL A 70 -14.09 16.37 22.36
C VAL A 70 -14.12 17.69 21.59
N SER A 71 -15.31 18.24 21.34
CA SER A 71 -15.49 19.53 20.66
C SER A 71 -14.76 20.66 21.39
N THR A 72 -14.83 20.70 22.73
CA THR A 72 -14.14 21.71 23.53
C THR A 72 -12.62 21.63 23.38
N ARG A 73 -12.04 20.42 23.42
CA ARG A 73 -10.59 20.23 23.22
C ARG A 73 -10.15 20.62 21.81
N ARG A 74 -10.87 20.15 20.79
CA ARG A 74 -10.56 20.44 19.38
C ARG A 74 -10.66 21.93 19.05
N MET A 75 -11.67 22.60 19.58
CA MET A 75 -11.82 24.06 19.45
C MET A 75 -10.61 24.81 20.01
N ARG A 76 -10.17 24.48 21.23
CA ARG A 76 -8.96 25.10 21.84
C ARG A 76 -7.68 24.78 21.05
N LEU A 77 -7.57 23.59 20.49
CA LEU A 77 -6.45 23.24 19.61
C LEU A 77 -6.48 24.03 18.31
N GLN A 78 -7.67 24.19 17.71
CA GLN A 78 -7.87 24.97 16.48
C GLN A 78 -7.47 26.43 16.66
N GLU A 79 -7.81 27.04 17.80
CA GLU A 79 -7.39 28.41 18.15
C GLU A 79 -5.87 28.55 18.30
N ARG A 80 -5.20 27.52 18.83
CA ARG A 80 -3.74 27.52 19.04
C ARG A 80 -2.93 27.07 17.82
N LEU A 81 -3.58 26.45 16.84
CA LEU A 81 -2.93 25.83 15.68
C LEU A 81 -2.03 26.82 14.91
N PRO A 82 -2.42 28.07 14.64
CA PRO A 82 -1.54 29.02 13.94
C PRO A 82 -0.26 29.32 14.72
N GLU A 83 -0.35 29.45 16.04
CA GLU A 83 0.83 29.70 16.90
C GLU A 83 1.75 28.47 16.93
N ILE A 84 1.17 27.27 17.08
CA ILE A 84 1.93 26.02 17.06
C ILE A 84 2.64 25.86 15.72
N ARG A 85 1.93 26.07 14.61
CA ARG A 85 2.50 25.99 13.25
C ARG A 85 3.66 26.97 13.08
N ARG A 86 3.51 28.23 13.51
CA ARG A 86 4.58 29.23 13.43
C ARG A 86 5.81 28.80 14.21
N LYS A 87 5.65 28.33 15.46
CA LYS A 87 6.78 27.86 16.29
C LYS A 87 7.49 26.66 15.69
N LEU A 88 6.73 25.71 15.15
CA LEU A 88 7.30 24.53 14.48
C LEU A 88 8.04 24.93 13.19
N ALA A 89 7.48 25.84 12.40
CA ALA A 89 8.13 26.34 11.19
C ALA A 89 9.44 27.09 11.50
N GLU A 90 9.45 27.91 12.55
CA GLU A 90 10.66 28.59 13.04
C GLU A 90 11.72 27.59 13.52
N ALA A 91 11.29 26.54 14.24
CA ALA A 91 12.20 25.54 14.79
C ALA A 91 12.81 24.63 13.70
N TRP A 92 12.03 24.23 12.71
CA TRP A 92 12.50 23.36 11.62
C TRP A 92 13.09 24.13 10.43
N GLY A 93 12.89 25.45 10.36
CA GLY A 93 13.35 26.28 9.25
C GLY A 93 12.62 26.01 7.92
N THR A 94 11.43 25.40 7.98
CA THR A 94 10.60 25.09 6.80
C THR A 94 9.13 25.24 7.12
N GLU A 95 8.35 25.69 6.13
CA GLU A 95 6.88 25.72 6.20
C GLU A 95 6.23 24.55 5.44
N ASP A 96 7.05 23.72 4.80
CA ASP A 96 6.65 22.60 3.95
C ASP A 96 6.26 21.37 4.78
N PHE A 97 5.31 21.55 5.70
CA PHE A 97 4.73 20.49 6.51
C PHE A 97 3.25 20.76 6.74
N THR A 98 2.48 19.72 7.06
CA THR A 98 1.06 19.87 7.39
C THR A 98 0.82 19.60 8.87
N ILE A 99 -0.13 20.34 9.43
CA ILE A 99 -0.58 20.16 10.80
C ILE A 99 -2.11 20.26 10.82
N GLY A 100 -2.73 19.23 11.40
CA GLY A 100 -4.17 19.07 11.51
C GLY A 100 -4.60 18.61 12.89
N ILE A 101 -5.90 18.40 13.05
CA ILE A 101 -6.51 17.89 14.28
C ILE A 101 -7.11 16.53 13.99
N GLN A 102 -6.62 15.50 14.67
CA GLN A 102 -7.11 14.13 14.58
C GLN A 102 -7.43 13.61 15.98
N GLY A 103 -8.58 12.95 16.14
CA GLY A 103 -9.00 12.48 17.46
C GLY A 103 -9.11 13.65 18.44
N ASP A 104 -8.42 13.61 19.56
CA ASP A 104 -8.34 14.71 20.53
C ASP A 104 -6.96 15.40 20.58
N GLY A 105 -6.13 15.21 19.55
CA GLY A 105 -4.79 15.78 19.46
C GLY A 105 -4.42 16.24 18.05
N LEU A 106 -3.11 16.33 17.81
CA LEU A 106 -2.52 16.81 16.57
C LEU A 106 -2.14 15.65 15.65
N GLU A 107 -2.36 15.87 14.36
CA GLU A 107 -1.79 15.09 13.27
C GLU A 107 -0.76 15.98 12.58
N ILE A 108 0.47 15.50 12.48
CA ILE A 108 1.59 16.25 11.89
C ILE A 108 2.20 15.39 10.79
N ASP A 109 2.30 15.94 9.58
CA ASP A 109 3.03 15.34 8.49
C ASP A 109 4.21 16.23 8.12
N ILE A 110 5.40 15.71 8.43
CA ILE A 110 6.71 16.27 8.14
C ILE A 110 7.50 15.36 7.20
N SER A 111 6.84 14.54 6.38
CA SER A 111 7.51 13.62 5.46
C SER A 111 8.27 14.35 4.35
N GLU A 112 9.49 13.89 4.04
CA GLU A 112 10.37 14.48 3.02
C GLU A 112 10.75 15.97 3.25
N CYS A 113 10.65 16.48 4.48
CA CYS A 113 10.95 17.88 4.82
C CYS A 113 12.43 18.18 5.11
N GLY A 114 13.30 17.17 5.15
CA GLY A 114 14.71 17.32 5.52
C GLY A 114 14.94 17.53 7.03
N ILE A 115 13.98 17.13 7.86
CA ILE A 115 14.04 17.29 9.32
C ILE A 115 14.97 16.24 9.95
N SER A 116 15.65 16.61 11.03
CA SER A 116 16.50 15.69 11.81
C SER A 116 16.23 15.75 13.32
N ASP A 117 15.59 16.82 13.79
CA ASP A 117 15.29 17.05 15.20
C ASP A 117 13.78 17.08 15.46
N LEU A 118 13.33 16.20 16.35
CA LEU A 118 11.94 16.09 16.79
C LEU A 118 11.67 16.79 18.12
N SER A 119 12.68 17.38 18.77
CA SER A 119 12.53 18.12 20.03
C SER A 119 11.43 19.20 20.02
N PRO A 120 11.17 19.91 18.90
CA PRO A 120 10.05 20.86 18.83
C PRO A 120 8.66 20.26 19.07
N LEU A 121 8.51 18.93 18.99
CA LEU A 121 7.25 18.24 19.26
C LEU A 121 7.00 17.99 20.75
N GLU A 122 8.01 18.13 21.60
CA GLU A 122 7.89 17.85 23.03
C GLU A 122 6.77 18.67 23.68
N GLY A 123 5.95 17.99 24.49
CA GLY A 123 4.81 18.60 25.17
C GLY A 123 3.60 18.93 24.28
N LEU A 124 3.66 18.69 22.97
CA LEU A 124 2.50 18.80 22.09
C LEU A 124 1.62 17.53 22.18
N PRO A 125 0.29 17.65 22.08
CA PRO A 125 -0.60 16.48 22.13
C PRO A 125 -0.65 15.76 20.77
N VAL A 126 0.50 15.30 20.26
CA VAL A 126 0.59 14.62 18.95
C VAL A 126 0.03 13.20 19.06
N ARG A 127 -0.93 12.87 18.19
CA ARG A 127 -1.60 11.57 18.08
C ARG A 127 -1.12 10.77 16.88
N SER A 128 -0.89 11.46 15.77
CA SER A 128 -0.36 10.87 14.55
C SER A 128 0.83 11.69 14.06
N LEU A 129 1.93 11.01 13.80
CA LEU A 129 3.13 11.61 13.24
C LEU A 129 3.54 10.84 11.98
N HIS A 130 3.57 11.55 10.86
CA HIS A 130 4.18 11.10 9.61
C HIS A 130 5.49 11.84 9.44
N CYS A 131 6.61 11.13 9.44
CA CYS A 131 7.95 11.72 9.36
C CYS A 131 8.88 10.92 8.44
N ALA A 132 8.29 10.28 7.43
CA ALA A 132 9.03 9.41 6.52
C ALA A 132 10.01 10.19 5.62
N GLY A 133 11.14 9.57 5.25
CA GLY A 133 12.07 10.13 4.28
C GLY A 133 12.83 11.37 4.77
N ASN A 134 13.25 11.36 6.04
CA ASN A 134 13.98 12.45 6.70
C ASN A 134 15.38 11.98 7.14
N ASN A 135 16.05 12.78 7.99
CA ASN A 135 17.34 12.42 8.60
C ASN A 135 17.23 12.30 10.13
N ILE A 136 16.12 11.76 10.62
CA ILE A 136 15.85 11.59 12.05
C ILE A 136 16.64 10.39 12.58
N GLY A 137 17.57 10.64 13.50
CA GLY A 137 18.37 9.58 14.12
C GLY A 137 17.84 9.07 15.47
N SER A 138 16.99 9.85 16.13
CA SER A 138 16.51 9.57 17.49
C SER A 138 15.01 9.81 17.61
N LEU A 139 14.34 8.91 18.32
CA LEU A 139 12.91 9.02 18.67
C LEU A 139 12.71 9.49 20.12
N GLU A 140 13.77 9.87 20.83
CA GLU A 140 13.70 10.25 22.26
C GLU A 140 12.65 11.35 22.54
N PRO A 141 12.51 12.41 21.71
CA PRO A 141 11.47 13.44 21.90
C PRO A 141 10.03 12.90 21.88
N LEU A 142 9.80 11.67 21.40
CA LEU A 142 8.48 11.06 21.32
C LEU A 142 8.06 10.32 22.60
N ARG A 143 8.98 10.04 23.55
CA ARG A 143 8.79 9.10 24.68
C ARG A 143 7.54 9.35 25.54
N SER A 144 7.06 10.60 25.58
CA SER A 144 5.89 10.99 26.40
C SER A 144 4.70 11.49 25.58
N LEU A 145 4.80 11.44 24.25
CA LEU A 145 3.72 11.90 23.39
C LEU A 145 2.57 10.87 23.38
N PRO A 146 1.31 11.30 23.30
CA PRO A 146 0.17 10.39 23.30
C PRO A 146 -0.05 9.72 21.93
N LEU A 147 1.03 9.32 21.24
CA LEU A 147 0.99 8.78 19.88
C LEU A 147 0.19 7.47 19.81
N GLU A 148 -0.63 7.39 18.77
CA GLU A 148 -1.41 6.22 18.39
C GLU A 148 -0.97 5.68 17.01
N PHE A 149 -0.44 6.57 16.18
CA PHE A 149 0.12 6.28 14.86
C PHE A 149 1.50 6.93 14.73
N LEU A 150 2.47 6.18 14.22
CA LEU A 150 3.79 6.68 13.85
C LEU A 150 4.23 6.05 12.51
N ASP A 151 4.50 6.89 11.52
CA ASP A 151 5.30 6.53 10.35
C ASP A 151 6.64 7.27 10.39
N CYS A 152 7.71 6.51 10.59
CA CYS A 152 9.08 6.99 10.66
C CYS A 152 9.98 6.36 9.59
N SER A 153 9.39 5.84 8.52
CA SER A 153 10.09 5.09 7.47
C SER A 153 11.20 5.90 6.78
N ALA A 154 12.18 5.21 6.21
CA ALA A 154 13.32 5.80 5.50
C ALA A 154 14.05 6.89 6.33
N ASN A 155 14.37 6.57 7.58
CA ASN A 155 15.19 7.38 8.47
C ASN A 155 16.33 6.53 9.08
N PRO A 156 17.46 7.13 9.49
CA PRO A 156 18.56 6.40 10.12
C PRO A 156 18.29 5.95 11.58
N ILE A 157 17.05 5.62 11.93
CA ILE A 157 16.63 5.19 13.28
C ILE A 157 17.09 3.75 13.54
N TYR A 158 17.70 3.52 14.68
CA TYR A 158 18.15 2.17 15.11
C TYR A 158 17.57 1.74 16.46
N ASP A 159 17.09 2.68 17.28
CA ASP A 159 16.57 2.43 18.62
C ASP A 159 15.07 2.76 18.72
N LEU A 160 14.30 1.76 19.15
CA LEU A 160 12.86 1.88 19.41
C LEU A 160 12.53 2.02 20.90
N SER A 161 13.53 2.07 21.78
CA SER A 161 13.32 2.21 23.24
C SER A 161 12.48 3.43 23.65
N PRO A 162 12.47 4.56 22.93
CA PRO A 162 11.54 5.65 23.20
C PRO A 162 10.07 5.28 23.00
N LEU A 163 9.79 4.24 22.20
CA LEU A 163 8.43 3.77 21.93
C LEU A 163 7.93 2.72 22.93
N ALA A 164 8.77 2.32 23.89
CA ALA A 164 8.40 1.35 24.91
C ALA A 164 7.19 1.85 25.71
N GLU A 165 6.24 0.95 25.98
CA GLU A 165 5.01 1.21 26.77
C GLU A 165 4.03 2.22 26.17
N MET A 166 4.31 2.77 24.97
CA MET A 166 3.37 3.63 24.26
C MET A 166 2.13 2.85 23.80
N ARG A 167 0.99 3.55 23.70
CA ARG A 167 -0.27 2.99 23.20
C ARG A 167 -0.40 3.14 21.68
N LEU A 168 0.67 2.77 20.97
CA LEU A 168 0.70 2.76 19.52
C LEU A 168 -0.18 1.61 18.99
N HIS A 169 -1.10 1.94 18.09
CA HIS A 169 -1.92 0.97 17.37
C HIS A 169 -1.28 0.63 16.01
N THR A 170 -0.58 1.60 15.43
CA THR A 170 0.11 1.47 14.14
C THR A 170 1.53 2.01 14.24
N LEU A 171 2.50 1.19 13.83
CA LEU A 171 3.88 1.59 13.67
C LEU A 171 4.38 1.20 12.28
N ILE A 172 4.85 2.18 11.52
CA ILE A 172 5.50 2.02 10.23
C ILE A 172 6.93 2.55 10.38
N CYS A 173 7.91 1.66 10.22
CA CYS A 173 9.33 1.96 10.39
C CYS A 173 10.14 1.24 9.31
N GLU A 174 9.66 1.27 8.07
CA GLU A 174 10.30 0.63 6.92
C GLU A 174 11.62 1.31 6.54
N ASP A 175 12.61 0.54 6.08
CA ASP A 175 13.92 1.04 5.65
C ASP A 175 14.61 1.94 6.69
N CYS A 176 14.52 1.54 7.96
CA CYS A 176 15.32 2.10 9.04
C CYS A 176 16.59 1.25 9.26
N ARG A 177 17.20 1.35 10.43
CA ARG A 177 18.39 0.57 10.85
C ARG A 177 18.11 -0.27 12.09
N ILE A 178 16.85 -0.66 12.29
CA ILE A 178 16.36 -1.33 13.50
C ILE A 178 16.86 -2.77 13.51
N ARG A 179 17.46 -3.18 14.63
CA ARG A 179 17.95 -4.56 14.83
C ARG A 179 17.13 -5.34 15.86
N SER A 180 16.37 -4.64 16.70
CA SER A 180 15.62 -5.25 17.80
C SER A 180 14.23 -4.66 17.89
N LEU A 181 13.22 -5.54 18.03
CA LEU A 181 11.83 -5.18 18.29
C LEU A 181 11.45 -5.35 19.76
N GLU A 182 12.44 -5.51 20.65
CA GLU A 182 12.20 -5.71 22.08
C GLU A 182 11.31 -4.65 22.73
N PRO A 183 11.47 -3.34 22.43
CA PRO A 183 10.57 -2.30 22.95
C PRO A 183 9.08 -2.49 22.58
N LEU A 184 8.79 -3.27 21.54
CA LEU A 184 7.43 -3.51 21.05
C LEU A 184 6.76 -4.74 21.69
N ARG A 185 7.45 -5.47 22.59
CA ARG A 185 6.99 -6.76 23.14
C ARG A 185 5.57 -6.76 23.70
N SER A 186 5.13 -5.64 24.24
CA SER A 186 3.80 -5.48 24.85
C SER A 186 3.02 -4.30 24.27
N ALA A 187 3.45 -3.79 23.11
CA ALA A 187 2.75 -2.72 22.43
C ALA A 187 1.39 -3.24 21.91
N PRO A 188 0.29 -2.47 22.07
CA PRO A 188 -1.04 -2.86 21.61
C PRO A 188 -1.22 -2.65 20.10
N LEU A 189 -0.22 -3.07 19.31
CA LEU A 189 -0.19 -2.90 17.86
C LEU A 189 -1.23 -3.81 17.19
N GLY A 190 -1.99 -3.22 16.27
CA GLY A 190 -2.78 -3.95 15.28
C GLY A 190 -2.05 -4.07 13.93
N LEU A 191 -1.28 -3.04 13.57
CA LEU A 191 -0.52 -2.95 12.32
C LEU A 191 0.95 -2.64 12.60
N LEU A 192 1.84 -3.44 12.04
CA LEU A 192 3.29 -3.24 12.12
C LEU A 192 3.95 -3.40 10.76
N ASN A 193 4.66 -2.37 10.29
CA ASN A 193 5.57 -2.46 9.15
C ASN A 193 7.01 -2.22 9.63
N VAL A 194 7.84 -3.26 9.54
CA VAL A 194 9.28 -3.25 9.88
C VAL A 194 10.14 -3.60 8.66
N ALA A 195 9.60 -3.55 7.44
CA ALA A 195 10.29 -4.00 6.25
C ALA A 195 11.65 -3.31 6.04
N GLY A 196 12.60 -4.02 5.46
CA GLY A 196 13.94 -3.49 5.17
C GLY A 196 14.84 -3.25 6.40
N ASN A 197 14.43 -3.70 7.58
CA ASN A 197 15.24 -3.63 8.80
C ASN A 197 15.94 -4.96 9.11
N PRO A 198 17.22 -4.97 9.49
CA PRO A 198 17.96 -6.21 9.81
C PRO A 198 17.59 -6.77 11.20
N VAL A 199 16.32 -7.11 11.41
CA VAL A 199 15.79 -7.60 12.70
C VAL A 199 16.18 -9.06 12.97
N GLY A 200 16.19 -9.91 11.94
CA GLY A 200 16.58 -11.33 12.02
C GLY A 200 15.63 -12.25 12.78
N THR A 201 14.80 -11.76 13.71
CA THR A 201 13.83 -12.56 14.47
C THR A 201 12.60 -11.77 14.91
N LEU A 202 11.44 -12.45 14.98
CA LEU A 202 10.18 -11.87 15.46
C LEU A 202 9.83 -12.26 16.90
N LYS A 203 10.75 -12.87 17.65
CA LYS A 203 10.49 -13.42 18.99
C LYS A 203 9.82 -12.43 19.96
N SER A 204 10.19 -11.15 19.91
CA SER A 204 9.59 -10.13 20.77
C SER A 204 8.11 -9.92 20.49
N LEU A 205 7.60 -10.30 19.30
CA LEU A 205 6.22 -10.11 18.89
C LEU A 205 5.26 -11.23 19.35
N GLU A 206 5.74 -12.34 19.95
CA GLU A 206 4.91 -13.51 20.32
C GLU A 206 3.64 -13.18 21.12
N LYS A 207 3.67 -12.12 21.93
CA LYS A 207 2.54 -11.69 22.78
C LYS A 207 1.68 -10.60 22.15
N THR A 208 2.09 -10.08 20.99
CA THR A 208 1.32 -9.08 20.25
C THR A 208 0.12 -9.74 19.56
N ARG A 209 -0.87 -8.94 19.18
CA ARG A 209 -2.08 -9.41 18.50
C ARG A 209 -2.28 -8.66 17.19
N LEU A 210 -1.31 -8.80 16.31
CA LEU A 210 -1.30 -8.16 15.00
C LEU A 210 -2.37 -8.77 14.10
N SER A 211 -3.09 -7.92 13.38
CA SER A 211 -3.95 -8.32 12.26
C SER A 211 -3.27 -8.10 10.91
N TRP A 212 -2.25 -7.24 10.88
CA TRP A 212 -1.44 -6.91 9.71
C TRP A 212 0.03 -6.80 10.08
N LEU A 213 0.90 -7.49 9.35
CA LEU A 213 2.35 -7.45 9.54
C LEU A 213 3.07 -7.39 8.19
N CYS A 214 4.00 -6.45 8.07
CA CYS A 214 5.01 -6.45 7.01
C CYS A 214 6.41 -6.54 7.62
N CYS A 215 7.09 -7.65 7.35
CA CYS A 215 8.44 -7.98 7.78
C CYS A 215 9.29 -8.46 6.61
N SER A 216 9.05 -7.89 5.42
CA SER A 216 9.82 -8.19 4.22
C SER A 216 11.27 -7.69 4.35
N ASN A 217 12.24 -8.39 3.75
CA ASN A 217 13.66 -8.04 3.76
C ASN A 217 14.25 -7.87 5.17
N CYS A 218 13.83 -8.71 6.12
CA CYS A 218 14.25 -8.62 7.52
C CYS A 218 15.30 -9.65 7.94
N GLY A 219 15.75 -10.49 7.01
CA GLY A 219 16.70 -11.58 7.29
C GLY A 219 16.10 -12.70 8.15
N LEU A 220 14.78 -12.86 8.12
CA LEU A 220 14.06 -13.86 8.91
C LEU A 220 14.30 -15.27 8.37
N ARG A 221 14.43 -16.24 9.28
CA ARG A 221 14.48 -17.68 8.93
C ARG A 221 13.23 -18.45 9.37
N SER A 222 12.50 -17.92 10.34
CA SER A 222 11.38 -18.62 10.96
C SER A 222 10.22 -17.66 11.22
N LEU A 223 9.01 -18.17 11.00
CA LEU A 223 7.74 -17.53 11.32
C LEU A 223 7.11 -18.07 12.61
N GLU A 224 7.82 -18.91 13.38
CA GLU A 224 7.27 -19.55 14.60
C GLU A 224 6.63 -18.57 15.59
N PRO A 225 7.18 -17.35 15.82
CA PRO A 225 6.54 -16.35 16.68
C PRO A 225 5.13 -15.93 16.26
N LEU A 226 4.73 -16.17 15.00
CA LEU A 226 3.41 -15.79 14.47
C LEU A 226 2.33 -16.84 14.72
N ARG A 227 2.68 -18.02 15.26
CA ARG A 227 1.75 -19.13 15.47
C ARG A 227 0.57 -18.68 16.35
N GLY A 228 -0.65 -18.95 15.88
CA GLY A 228 -1.89 -18.62 16.59
C GLY A 228 -2.25 -17.13 16.61
N MET A 229 -1.53 -16.26 15.89
CA MET A 229 -1.89 -14.84 15.79
C MET A 229 -3.17 -14.62 14.98
N PRO A 230 -3.98 -13.58 15.27
CA PRO A 230 -5.17 -13.24 14.48
C PRO A 230 -4.82 -12.51 13.16
N LEU A 231 -3.78 -12.97 12.47
CA LEU A 231 -3.20 -12.28 11.33
C LEU A 231 -4.05 -12.52 10.07
N ALA A 232 -4.54 -11.42 9.49
CA ALA A 232 -5.30 -11.43 8.23
C ALA A 232 -4.39 -11.15 7.02
N THR A 233 -3.33 -10.39 7.21
CA THR A 233 -2.40 -9.98 6.16
C THR A 233 -0.95 -10.12 6.62
N LEU A 234 -0.14 -10.81 5.83
CA LEU A 234 1.28 -10.98 6.05
C LEU A 234 2.09 -10.68 4.79
N TYR A 235 3.07 -9.78 4.92
CA TYR A 235 4.14 -9.59 3.95
C TYR A 235 5.46 -10.00 4.58
N CYS A 236 6.12 -11.01 4.00
CA CYS A 236 7.38 -11.57 4.47
C CYS A 236 8.34 -11.88 3.30
N ASP A 237 8.23 -11.09 2.24
CA ASP A 237 9.06 -11.21 1.03
C ASP A 237 10.56 -11.04 1.32
N GLY A 238 11.43 -11.66 0.53
CA GLY A 238 12.88 -11.39 0.59
C GLY A 238 13.52 -11.81 1.91
N ASN A 239 13.09 -12.94 2.46
CA ASN A 239 13.64 -13.53 3.68
C ASN A 239 14.29 -14.88 3.36
N LEU A 240 14.63 -15.65 4.40
CA LEU A 240 15.24 -16.98 4.31
C LEU A 240 14.29 -18.05 4.89
N ILE A 241 12.98 -17.88 4.69
CA ILE A 241 11.94 -18.75 5.22
C ILE A 241 11.79 -19.95 4.30
N ASP A 242 11.76 -21.16 4.86
CA ASP A 242 11.49 -22.42 4.15
C ASP A 242 10.24 -23.14 4.67
N ASP A 243 9.88 -22.91 5.94
CA ASP A 243 8.73 -23.49 6.61
C ASP A 243 7.57 -22.49 6.82
N LEU A 244 6.40 -22.85 6.27
CA LEU A 244 5.13 -22.13 6.45
C LEU A 244 4.22 -22.76 7.52
N SER A 245 4.63 -23.82 8.20
CA SER A 245 3.83 -24.48 9.25
C SER A 245 3.30 -23.55 10.36
N PRO A 246 4.00 -22.46 10.76
CA PRO A 246 3.46 -21.52 11.73
C PRO A 246 2.23 -20.74 11.25
N LEU A 247 2.00 -20.71 9.93
CA LEU A 247 0.87 -20.02 9.30
C LEU A 247 -0.39 -20.89 9.20
N SER A 248 -0.29 -22.19 9.53
CA SER A 248 -1.46 -23.06 9.55
C SER A 248 -2.52 -22.54 10.50
N GLU A 249 -3.78 -22.66 10.09
CA GLU A 249 -4.97 -22.23 10.85
C GLU A 249 -5.13 -20.72 11.07
N LEU A 250 -4.17 -19.89 10.64
CA LEU A 250 -4.29 -18.44 10.74
C LEU A 250 -5.44 -17.93 9.86
N PRO A 251 -6.17 -16.86 10.24
CA PRO A 251 -7.26 -16.31 9.46
C PRO A 251 -6.80 -15.49 8.24
N LEU A 252 -5.67 -15.87 7.63
CA LEU A 252 -5.05 -15.16 6.53
C LEU A 252 -5.97 -15.03 5.32
N ARG A 253 -5.91 -13.84 4.71
CA ARG A 253 -6.55 -13.46 3.44
C ARG A 253 -5.49 -13.11 2.40
N VAL A 254 -4.43 -12.44 2.83
CA VAL A 254 -3.34 -11.97 1.97
C VAL A 254 -2.02 -12.49 2.51
N LEU A 255 -1.28 -13.21 1.68
CA LEU A 255 0.06 -13.69 1.98
C LEU A 255 1.01 -13.31 0.85
N HIS A 256 2.05 -12.55 1.19
CA HIS A 256 3.20 -12.30 0.35
C HIS A 256 4.44 -12.93 1.00
N CYS A 257 5.02 -13.89 0.31
CA CYS A 257 6.20 -14.64 0.72
C CYS A 257 7.16 -14.85 -0.47
N ASN A 258 7.23 -13.87 -1.37
CA ASN A 258 8.13 -13.94 -2.52
C ASN A 258 9.59 -14.02 -2.08
N TYR A 259 10.47 -14.56 -2.91
CA TYR A 259 11.92 -14.56 -2.72
C TYR A 259 12.32 -15.12 -1.35
N ASN A 260 11.95 -16.38 -1.13
CA ASN A 260 12.25 -17.17 0.06
C ASN A 260 12.79 -18.55 -0.38
N SER A 261 12.82 -19.53 0.51
CA SER A 261 13.26 -20.90 0.22
C SER A 261 12.13 -21.93 0.43
N ILE A 262 10.88 -21.51 0.19
CA ILE A 262 9.69 -22.33 0.46
C ILE A 262 9.57 -23.43 -0.58
N VAL A 263 9.39 -24.67 -0.12
CA VAL A 263 9.20 -25.85 -0.99
C VAL A 263 7.74 -26.29 -1.04
N SER A 264 7.00 -26.16 0.07
CA SER A 264 5.66 -26.74 0.21
C SER A 264 4.63 -25.69 0.61
N LEU A 265 3.52 -25.65 -0.14
CA LEU A 265 2.34 -24.85 0.19
C LEU A 265 1.32 -25.63 1.04
N SER A 266 1.64 -26.86 1.46
CA SER A 266 0.75 -27.69 2.28
C SER A 266 0.18 -26.99 3.52
N PRO A 267 0.96 -26.18 4.27
CA PRO A 267 0.44 -25.42 5.41
C PRO A 267 -0.68 -24.42 5.10
N LEU A 268 -0.82 -24.01 3.83
CA LEU A 268 -1.85 -23.07 3.38
C LEU A 268 -3.18 -23.75 3.03
N LYS A 269 -3.22 -25.09 3.04
CA LYS A 269 -4.42 -25.86 2.70
C LYS A 269 -5.57 -25.50 3.64
N GLY A 270 -6.72 -25.19 3.04
CA GLY A 270 -7.94 -24.83 3.80
C GLY A 270 -7.99 -23.39 4.29
N LEU A 271 -6.92 -22.60 4.11
CA LEU A 271 -6.97 -21.17 4.38
C LEU A 271 -7.85 -20.47 3.35
N ARG A 272 -8.55 -19.41 3.78
CA ARG A 272 -9.43 -18.61 2.91
C ARG A 272 -8.67 -17.47 2.24
N LEU A 273 -7.52 -17.78 1.65
CA LEU A 273 -6.70 -16.79 0.93
C LEU A 273 -7.45 -16.24 -0.29
N THR A 274 -7.34 -14.92 -0.48
CA THR A 274 -7.78 -14.20 -1.68
C THR A 274 -6.60 -13.78 -2.54
N THR A 275 -5.43 -13.57 -1.91
CA THR A 275 -4.19 -13.15 -2.57
C THR A 275 -3.02 -13.96 -2.03
N LEU A 276 -2.25 -14.57 -2.93
CA LEU A 276 -1.01 -15.28 -2.61
C LEU A 276 0.07 -14.87 -3.60
N HIS A 277 1.13 -14.26 -3.09
CA HIS A 277 2.35 -14.01 -3.86
C HIS A 277 3.48 -14.86 -3.26
N CYS A 278 3.92 -15.87 -4.00
CA CYS A 278 4.97 -16.83 -3.63
C CYS A 278 6.05 -16.97 -4.71
N ALA A 279 6.25 -15.93 -5.52
CA ALA A 279 7.24 -15.93 -6.59
C ALA A 279 8.67 -16.07 -6.05
N GLY A 280 9.60 -16.66 -6.80
CA GLY A 280 11.00 -16.80 -6.36
C GLY A 280 11.16 -17.75 -5.19
N ASN A 281 10.58 -18.95 -5.29
CA ASN A 281 10.67 -20.00 -4.29
C ASN A 281 11.01 -21.34 -4.97
N LEU A 282 10.88 -22.45 -4.25
CA LEU A 282 11.17 -23.80 -4.73
C LEU A 282 9.89 -24.65 -4.81
N VAL A 283 8.73 -24.03 -5.00
CA VAL A 283 7.44 -24.71 -5.00
C VAL A 283 7.29 -25.53 -6.28
N GLU A 284 6.92 -26.80 -6.12
CA GLU A 284 6.60 -27.72 -7.22
C GLU A 284 5.10 -28.01 -7.31
N ASP A 285 4.44 -28.15 -6.16
CA ASP A 285 3.03 -28.53 -6.07
C ASP A 285 2.15 -27.37 -5.57
N VAL A 286 1.20 -26.96 -6.42
CA VAL A 286 0.17 -25.95 -6.11
C VAL A 286 -1.21 -26.57 -5.82
N SER A 287 -1.33 -27.90 -5.80
CA SER A 287 -2.55 -28.61 -5.41
C SER A 287 -3.09 -28.27 -4.02
N PRO A 288 -2.28 -27.89 -3.01
CA PRO A 288 -2.81 -27.44 -1.71
C PRO A 288 -3.72 -26.21 -1.79
N LEU A 289 -3.62 -25.42 -2.87
CA LEU A 289 -4.46 -24.24 -3.10
C LEU A 289 -5.86 -24.60 -3.63
N LYS A 290 -6.12 -25.86 -3.97
CA LYS A 290 -7.42 -26.30 -4.45
C LYS A 290 -8.50 -26.06 -3.39
N GLY A 291 -9.64 -25.52 -3.82
CA GLY A 291 -10.78 -25.21 -2.95
C GLY A 291 -10.63 -23.91 -2.14
N THR A 292 -9.58 -23.12 -2.39
CA THR A 292 -9.46 -21.75 -1.88
C THR A 292 -10.31 -20.78 -2.69
N ALA A 293 -10.52 -19.57 -2.18
CA ALA A 293 -11.21 -18.47 -2.87
C ALA A 293 -10.21 -17.51 -3.54
N LEU A 294 -9.08 -18.04 -4.01
CA LEU A 294 -7.97 -17.25 -4.50
C LEU A 294 -8.34 -16.51 -5.78
N SER A 295 -8.15 -15.19 -5.76
CA SER A 295 -8.37 -14.29 -6.91
C SER A 295 -7.06 -13.87 -7.56
N VAL A 296 -5.98 -13.77 -6.77
CA VAL A 296 -4.66 -13.37 -7.24
C VAL A 296 -3.63 -14.40 -6.80
N LEU A 297 -2.94 -15.00 -7.78
CA LEU A 297 -1.81 -15.90 -7.57
C LEU A 297 -0.60 -15.41 -8.37
N CYS A 298 0.47 -15.06 -7.67
CA CYS A 298 1.77 -14.80 -8.26
C CYS A 298 2.74 -15.89 -7.81
N CYS A 299 3.01 -16.87 -8.67
CA CYS A 299 3.91 -17.99 -8.43
C CYS A 299 5.08 -18.02 -9.42
N ASN A 300 5.49 -16.85 -9.94
CA ASN A 300 6.63 -16.75 -10.86
C ASN A 300 7.90 -17.39 -10.26
N TRP A 301 8.84 -17.85 -11.08
CA TRP A 301 10.16 -18.31 -10.61
C TRP A 301 10.06 -19.39 -9.54
N ASN A 302 9.40 -20.49 -9.88
CA ASN A 302 9.25 -21.68 -9.06
C ASN A 302 9.57 -22.92 -9.92
N ARG A 303 9.20 -24.11 -9.47
CA ARG A 303 9.43 -25.38 -10.17
C ARG A 303 8.12 -26.06 -10.55
N ILE A 304 7.07 -25.28 -10.79
CA ILE A 304 5.72 -25.79 -11.05
C ILE A 304 5.64 -26.34 -12.47
N GLU A 305 5.19 -27.58 -12.62
CA GLU A 305 4.96 -28.19 -13.93
C GLU A 305 3.48 -28.22 -14.33
N ASP A 306 2.56 -28.16 -13.37
CA ASP A 306 1.12 -28.33 -13.57
C ASP A 306 0.33 -27.20 -12.91
N VAL A 307 -0.25 -26.33 -13.73
CA VAL A 307 -1.16 -25.26 -13.32
C VAL A 307 -2.61 -25.56 -13.68
N ASP A 308 -2.90 -26.68 -14.35
CA ASP A 308 -4.26 -27.09 -14.68
C ASP A 308 -5.06 -27.48 -13.44
N VAL A 309 -4.38 -27.84 -12.35
CA VAL A 309 -5.00 -28.04 -11.02
C VAL A 309 -5.67 -26.76 -10.46
N LEU A 310 -5.30 -25.59 -10.98
CA LEU A 310 -5.83 -24.29 -10.60
C LEU A 310 -7.05 -23.86 -11.43
N SER A 311 -7.46 -24.64 -12.44
CA SER A 311 -8.50 -24.25 -13.41
C SER A 311 -9.86 -23.94 -12.79
N ASP A 312 -10.13 -24.49 -11.61
CA ASP A 312 -11.42 -24.37 -10.93
C ASP A 312 -11.45 -23.21 -9.92
N LEU A 313 -10.31 -22.50 -9.74
CA LEU A 313 -10.21 -21.34 -8.86
C LEU A 313 -10.73 -20.08 -9.55
N PRO A 314 -11.34 -19.13 -8.82
CA PRO A 314 -11.86 -17.87 -9.36
C PRO A 314 -10.74 -16.84 -9.60
N LEU A 315 -9.64 -17.25 -10.24
CA LEU A 315 -8.47 -16.42 -10.48
C LEU A 315 -8.80 -15.29 -11.47
N SER A 316 -8.56 -14.07 -11.03
CA SER A 316 -8.50 -12.88 -11.89
C SER A 316 -7.09 -12.63 -12.40
N ILE A 317 -6.07 -12.96 -11.59
CA ILE A 317 -4.65 -12.79 -11.92
C ILE A 317 -3.90 -14.09 -11.62
N LEU A 318 -3.18 -14.61 -12.62
CA LEU A 318 -2.22 -15.69 -12.49
C LEU A 318 -0.90 -15.28 -13.17
N LEU A 319 0.14 -15.07 -12.37
CA LEU A 319 1.50 -14.87 -12.86
C LEU A 319 2.31 -16.12 -12.53
N CYS A 320 2.69 -16.90 -13.53
CA CYS A 320 3.44 -18.14 -13.40
C CYS A 320 4.66 -18.23 -14.34
N ALA A 321 5.23 -17.08 -14.72
CA ALA A 321 6.47 -17.01 -15.50
C ALA A 321 7.66 -17.62 -14.74
N GLY A 322 8.68 -18.15 -15.41
CA GLY A 322 9.80 -18.76 -14.70
C GLY A 322 9.52 -20.14 -14.14
N ASN A 323 8.53 -20.86 -14.68
CA ASN A 323 8.19 -22.23 -14.29
C ASN A 323 8.33 -23.20 -15.47
N PRO A 324 8.76 -24.45 -15.23
CA PRO A 324 8.86 -25.50 -16.25
C PRO A 324 7.47 -26.10 -16.58
N LEU A 325 6.52 -25.26 -17.01
CA LEU A 325 5.14 -25.64 -17.25
C LEU A 325 5.02 -26.72 -18.35
N LYS A 326 4.40 -27.86 -18.01
CA LYS A 326 4.05 -28.93 -18.93
C LYS A 326 2.54 -29.07 -19.11
N ARG A 327 1.74 -28.65 -18.12
CA ARG A 327 0.28 -28.74 -18.12
C ARG A 327 -0.35 -27.40 -17.75
N PHE A 328 -0.84 -26.71 -18.79
CA PHE A 328 -1.50 -25.41 -18.70
C PHE A 328 -2.70 -25.29 -19.67
N HIS A 329 -3.03 -26.37 -20.39
CA HIS A 329 -4.02 -26.32 -21.47
C HIS A 329 -5.43 -26.15 -20.93
N LYS A 330 -5.76 -26.79 -19.79
CA LYS A 330 -7.10 -26.70 -19.18
C LYS A 330 -7.35 -25.29 -18.67
N ILE A 331 -6.39 -24.68 -17.98
CA ILE A 331 -6.52 -23.30 -17.49
C ILE A 331 -6.54 -22.30 -18.65
N ALA A 332 -5.79 -22.55 -19.72
CA ALA A 332 -5.78 -21.70 -20.92
C ALA A 332 -7.10 -21.69 -21.70
N MET A 333 -7.99 -22.67 -21.53
CA MET A 333 -9.32 -22.66 -22.14
C MET A 333 -10.25 -21.58 -21.55
N ARG A 334 -10.02 -21.21 -20.28
CA ARG A 334 -10.74 -20.14 -19.57
C ARG A 334 -9.74 -19.40 -18.68
N PRO A 335 -8.80 -18.66 -19.30
CA PRO A 335 -7.70 -18.07 -18.56
C PRO A 335 -8.23 -16.99 -17.62
N PRO A 336 -7.52 -16.75 -16.50
CA PRO A 336 -7.68 -15.53 -15.72
C PRO A 336 -7.57 -14.28 -16.61
N TYR A 337 -8.10 -13.15 -16.13
CA TYR A 337 -8.02 -11.90 -16.90
C TYR A 337 -6.57 -11.49 -17.16
N THR A 338 -5.70 -11.61 -16.16
CA THR A 338 -4.25 -11.48 -16.32
C THR A 338 -3.65 -12.87 -16.18
N PHE A 339 -3.04 -13.37 -17.25
CA PHE A 339 -2.44 -14.70 -17.28
C PHE A 339 -1.09 -14.60 -17.97
N HIS A 340 -0.04 -14.47 -17.16
CA HIS A 340 1.31 -14.34 -17.66
C HIS A 340 2.12 -15.58 -17.32
N PHE A 341 2.84 -16.09 -18.31
CA PHE A 341 3.77 -17.19 -18.21
C PHE A 341 5.02 -16.83 -19.01
N GLU A 342 6.13 -17.51 -18.74
CA GLU A 342 7.36 -17.27 -19.46
C GLU A 342 7.25 -18.00 -20.78
N ALA A 343 7.33 -17.24 -21.87
CA ALA A 343 7.28 -17.82 -23.20
C ALA A 343 8.39 -18.86 -23.36
N ASP A 344 9.62 -18.57 -22.88
CA ASP A 344 10.88 -19.29 -23.17
C ASP A 344 10.88 -20.78 -22.87
N SER A 345 10.08 -21.22 -21.90
CA SER A 345 9.89 -22.65 -21.63
C SER A 345 8.80 -23.31 -22.47
N ILE A 346 7.91 -22.53 -23.11
CA ILE A 346 6.79 -23.01 -23.91
C ILE A 346 7.17 -23.13 -25.40
N PRO A 347 6.94 -24.30 -26.03
CA PRO A 347 7.13 -24.49 -27.46
C PRO A 347 6.32 -23.50 -28.31
N GLU A 348 6.90 -23.04 -29.42
CA GLU A 348 6.26 -22.08 -30.33
C GLU A 348 4.89 -22.56 -30.83
N ARG A 349 4.76 -23.86 -31.12
CA ARG A 349 3.48 -24.48 -31.51
C ARG A 349 2.38 -24.25 -30.48
N ASP A 350 2.71 -24.34 -29.20
CA ASP A 350 1.72 -24.20 -28.13
C ASP A 350 1.37 -22.73 -27.91
N LEU A 351 2.31 -21.79 -28.12
CA LEU A 351 2.02 -20.36 -28.19
C LEU A 351 1.10 -20.01 -29.37
N GLU A 352 1.34 -20.58 -30.55
CA GLU A 352 0.46 -20.37 -31.71
C GLU A 352 -0.95 -20.91 -31.45
N TRP A 353 -1.05 -22.06 -30.77
CA TRP A 353 -2.33 -22.59 -30.31
C TRP A 353 -3.04 -21.61 -29.36
N LEU A 354 -2.35 -21.09 -28.34
CA LEU A 354 -2.91 -20.10 -27.40
C LEU A 354 -3.41 -18.85 -28.13
N ARG A 355 -2.57 -18.26 -28.99
CA ARG A 355 -2.93 -17.09 -29.80
C ARG A 355 -4.21 -17.35 -30.60
N ASN A 356 -4.27 -18.49 -31.30
CA ASN A 356 -5.42 -18.84 -32.14
C ASN A 356 -6.68 -19.12 -31.32
N ALA A 357 -6.55 -19.75 -30.14
CA ALA A 357 -7.66 -20.03 -29.25
C ALA A 357 -8.25 -18.74 -28.68
N TRP A 358 -7.40 -17.82 -28.22
CA TRP A 358 -7.80 -16.56 -27.61
C TRP A 358 -8.27 -15.51 -28.61
N ALA A 359 -7.72 -15.48 -29.82
CA ALA A 359 -8.16 -14.55 -30.87
C ALA A 359 -9.62 -14.76 -31.32
N ARG A 360 -10.20 -15.94 -31.04
CA ARG A 360 -11.60 -16.27 -31.37
C ARG A 360 -12.62 -15.68 -30.38
N ASP A 361 -12.17 -15.21 -29.22
CA ASP A 361 -13.03 -14.67 -28.18
C ASP A 361 -12.57 -13.26 -27.78
N PHE A 362 -13.41 -12.26 -28.02
CA PHE A 362 -13.09 -10.86 -27.74
C PHE A 362 -12.68 -10.61 -26.28
N ARG A 363 -13.09 -11.49 -25.34
CA ARG A 363 -12.73 -11.40 -23.92
C ARG A 363 -11.24 -11.67 -23.65
N TYR A 364 -10.56 -12.34 -24.59
CA TYR A 364 -9.16 -12.75 -24.47
C TYR A 364 -8.28 -12.12 -25.56
N VAL A 365 -8.76 -11.09 -26.26
CA VAL A 365 -8.01 -10.44 -27.35
C VAL A 365 -6.69 -9.83 -26.87
N HIS A 366 -6.64 -9.33 -25.62
CA HIS A 366 -5.40 -8.80 -25.04
C HIS A 366 -4.38 -9.92 -24.81
N HIS A 367 -4.81 -11.10 -24.35
CA HIS A 367 -3.94 -12.27 -24.23
C HIS A 367 -3.40 -12.71 -25.60
N ALA A 368 -4.26 -12.75 -26.61
CA ALA A 368 -3.84 -13.07 -27.98
C ALA A 368 -2.79 -12.08 -28.49
N ARG A 369 -2.99 -10.78 -28.24
CA ARG A 369 -2.04 -9.71 -28.59
C ARG A 369 -0.71 -9.87 -27.86
N GLU A 370 -0.73 -10.16 -26.56
CA GLU A 370 0.48 -10.39 -25.77
C GLU A 370 1.30 -11.57 -26.27
N VAL A 371 0.64 -12.69 -26.60
CA VAL A 371 1.30 -13.85 -27.23
C VAL A 371 1.84 -13.51 -28.61
N GLU A 372 1.13 -12.69 -29.38
CA GLU A 372 1.60 -12.23 -30.69
C GLU A 372 2.86 -11.37 -30.57
N VAL A 373 2.93 -10.46 -29.59
CA VAL A 373 4.16 -9.72 -29.28
C VAL A 373 5.29 -10.67 -28.89
N LEU A 374 5.04 -11.68 -28.04
CA LEU A 374 6.06 -12.67 -27.67
C LEU A 374 6.60 -13.44 -28.88
N LEU A 375 5.71 -13.92 -29.75
CA LEU A 375 6.09 -14.61 -30.98
C LEU A 375 6.89 -13.69 -31.91
N ALA A 376 6.51 -12.42 -32.03
CA ALA A 376 7.23 -11.44 -32.83
C ALA A 376 8.64 -11.17 -32.29
N VAL A 377 8.78 -11.04 -30.96
CA VAL A 377 10.08 -10.88 -30.29
C VAL A 377 10.97 -12.10 -30.52
N ARG A 378 10.44 -13.33 -30.37
CA ARG A 378 11.19 -14.57 -30.64
C ARG A 378 11.70 -14.70 -32.06
N ARG A 379 10.84 -14.33 -33.02
CA ARG A 379 11.16 -14.40 -34.45
C ARG A 379 12.01 -13.22 -34.93
N GLY A 380 12.31 -12.26 -34.06
CA GLY A 380 13.03 -11.03 -34.44
C GLY A 380 12.24 -10.14 -35.41
N ASN A 381 10.91 -10.25 -35.45
CA ASN A 381 10.07 -9.52 -36.39
C ASN A 381 9.77 -8.10 -35.89
N GLN A 382 10.72 -7.19 -36.12
CA GLN A 382 10.62 -5.79 -35.69
C GLN A 382 9.43 -5.05 -36.29
N SER A 383 9.10 -5.31 -37.56
CA SER A 383 7.98 -4.67 -38.25
C SER A 383 6.64 -4.99 -37.59
N LEU A 384 6.41 -6.27 -37.25
CA LEU A 384 5.20 -6.70 -36.55
C LEU A 384 5.12 -6.10 -35.14
N ILE A 385 6.23 -6.02 -34.41
CA ILE A 385 6.26 -5.39 -33.07
C ILE A 385 5.82 -3.92 -33.15
N ARG A 386 6.30 -3.19 -34.17
CA ARG A 386 5.89 -1.79 -34.42
C ARG A 386 4.42 -1.66 -34.83
N GLU A 387 3.90 -2.61 -35.60
CA GLU A 387 2.48 -2.66 -35.97
C GLU A 387 1.57 -2.89 -34.74
N LEU A 388 2.05 -3.69 -33.78
CA LEU A 388 1.38 -3.96 -32.50
C LEU A 388 1.59 -2.86 -31.46
N ALA A 389 2.22 -1.73 -31.80
CA ALA A 389 2.40 -0.63 -30.87
C ALA A 389 1.16 0.26 -30.77
N HIS A 390 0.87 0.77 -29.57
CA HIS A 390 -0.08 1.84 -29.35
C HIS A 390 0.56 3.18 -29.70
N LYS A 391 -0.22 4.13 -30.21
CA LYS A 391 0.25 5.46 -30.59
C LYS A 391 -0.29 6.50 -29.61
N PHE A 392 0.60 7.37 -29.15
CA PHE A 392 0.23 8.54 -28.37
C PHE A 392 1.18 9.68 -28.68
N ARG A 393 0.62 10.81 -29.17
CA ARG A 393 1.38 11.94 -29.72
C ARG A 393 2.36 11.47 -30.81
N ASN A 394 3.63 11.88 -30.72
CA ASN A 394 4.68 11.53 -31.68
C ASN A 394 5.48 10.28 -31.26
N ALA A 395 4.87 9.37 -30.48
CA ALA A 395 5.55 8.18 -29.99
C ALA A 395 4.68 6.92 -30.11
N GLU A 396 5.37 5.78 -30.17
CA GLU A 396 4.81 4.43 -30.23
C GLU A 396 5.22 3.64 -28.98
N TYR A 397 4.31 2.83 -28.45
CA TYR A 397 4.46 2.14 -27.17
C TYR A 397 4.04 0.68 -27.31
N VAL A 398 4.90 -0.26 -26.91
CA VAL A 398 4.51 -1.67 -26.85
C VAL A 398 4.86 -2.26 -25.50
N TYR A 399 3.91 -2.98 -24.92
CA TYR A 399 4.14 -3.82 -23.75
C TYR A 399 4.75 -5.14 -24.20
N VAL A 400 5.88 -5.50 -23.60
CA VAL A 400 6.57 -6.75 -23.87
C VAL A 400 6.45 -7.64 -22.63
N PRO A 401 5.62 -8.70 -22.66
CA PRO A 401 5.36 -9.58 -21.52
C PRO A 401 6.49 -10.61 -21.30
N LEU A 402 7.75 -10.18 -21.51
CA LEU A 402 8.94 -11.01 -21.30
C LEU A 402 9.60 -10.63 -19.97
N TYR A 403 9.74 -11.59 -19.07
CA TYR A 403 10.28 -11.34 -17.74
C TYR A 403 11.80 -11.41 -17.74
N VAL A 404 12.46 -10.25 -17.70
CA VAL A 404 13.92 -10.12 -17.76
C VAL A 404 14.42 -9.11 -16.73
N SER A 405 15.73 -9.12 -16.49
CA SER A 405 16.38 -8.06 -15.70
C SER A 405 16.15 -6.70 -16.36
N TRP A 406 16.26 -5.61 -15.60
CA TRP A 406 16.09 -4.27 -16.17
C TRP A 406 17.12 -3.97 -17.26
N ASP A 407 18.37 -4.41 -17.07
CA ASP A 407 19.44 -4.22 -18.06
C ASP A 407 19.17 -5.02 -19.35
N ASP A 408 18.65 -6.25 -19.24
CA ASP A 408 18.23 -7.04 -20.39
C ASP A 408 17.00 -6.45 -21.09
N ALA A 409 16.01 -5.96 -20.33
CA ALA A 409 14.85 -5.27 -20.87
C ALA A 409 15.29 -4.10 -21.75
N ARG A 410 16.23 -3.30 -21.26
CA ARG A 410 16.81 -2.17 -22.00
C ARG A 410 17.58 -2.61 -23.23
N ARG A 411 18.40 -3.66 -23.11
CA ARG A 411 19.14 -4.23 -24.24
C ARG A 411 18.20 -4.68 -25.35
N ILE A 412 17.12 -5.40 -25.00
CA ILE A 412 16.11 -5.86 -25.96
C ILE A 412 15.37 -4.67 -26.58
N ALA A 413 14.95 -3.69 -25.78
CA ALA A 413 14.31 -2.47 -26.27
C ALA A 413 15.15 -1.76 -27.34
N ARG A 414 16.46 -1.64 -27.10
CA ARG A 414 17.44 -1.05 -28.04
C ARG A 414 17.65 -1.88 -29.30
N GLN A 415 17.69 -3.21 -29.19
CA GLN A 415 17.77 -4.10 -30.34
C GLN A 415 16.55 -3.98 -31.25
N LEU A 416 15.39 -3.63 -30.69
CA LEU A 416 14.15 -3.35 -31.41
C LEU A 416 14.03 -1.88 -31.87
N GLY A 417 15.11 -1.11 -31.78
CA GLY A 417 15.21 0.27 -32.26
C GLY A 417 14.49 1.31 -31.40
N GLY A 418 14.11 0.98 -30.16
CA GLY A 418 13.52 1.89 -29.17
C GLY A 418 14.38 1.97 -27.90
N ASP A 419 13.82 2.46 -26.80
CA ASP A 419 14.41 2.31 -25.46
C ASP A 419 13.27 2.07 -24.44
N LEU A 420 13.60 1.80 -23.18
CA LEU A 420 12.59 1.64 -22.13
C LEU A 420 11.73 2.89 -21.98
N LEU A 421 10.47 2.70 -21.59
CA LEU A 421 9.47 3.75 -21.41
C LEU A 421 10.01 4.94 -20.60
N VAL A 422 9.92 6.14 -21.17
CA VAL A 422 10.16 7.42 -20.50
C VAL A 422 8.87 8.21 -20.45
N ILE A 423 8.42 8.57 -19.25
CA ILE A 423 7.19 9.33 -19.01
C ILE A 423 7.55 10.80 -18.74
N ARG A 424 6.98 11.71 -19.54
CA ARG A 424 7.30 13.15 -19.50
C ARG A 424 6.40 13.97 -18.61
N ASP A 425 5.15 13.60 -18.52
CA ASP A 425 4.10 14.37 -17.88
C ASP A 425 2.95 13.47 -17.41
N ALA A 426 1.99 14.08 -16.72
CA ALA A 426 0.82 13.39 -16.19
C ALA A 426 -0.07 12.78 -17.29
N GLU A 427 -0.15 13.42 -18.46
CA GLU A 427 -1.01 12.99 -19.56
C GLU A 427 -0.45 11.71 -20.22
N GLU A 428 0.87 11.64 -20.40
CA GLU A 428 1.54 10.42 -20.84
C GLU A 428 1.42 9.30 -19.80
N ASN A 429 1.54 9.61 -18.51
CA ASN A 429 1.33 8.63 -17.44
C ASN A 429 -0.10 8.05 -17.48
N GLU A 430 -1.11 8.90 -17.66
CA GLU A 430 -2.50 8.51 -17.77
C GLU A 430 -2.77 7.67 -19.03
N PHE A 431 -2.18 8.05 -20.17
CA PHE A 431 -2.23 7.21 -21.37
C PHE A 431 -1.66 5.81 -21.12
N VAL A 432 -0.47 5.70 -20.51
CA VAL A 432 0.14 4.40 -20.17
C VAL A 432 -0.77 3.62 -19.22
N ALA A 433 -1.30 4.26 -18.17
CA ALA A 433 -2.24 3.63 -17.24
C ALA A 433 -3.50 3.11 -17.94
N SER A 434 -4.02 3.83 -18.93
CA SER A 434 -5.26 3.46 -19.67
C SER A 434 -5.13 2.16 -20.46
N LEU A 435 -3.90 1.76 -20.81
CA LEU A 435 -3.63 0.48 -21.47
C LEU A 435 -3.84 -0.72 -20.52
N PHE A 436 -3.90 -0.47 -19.21
CA PHE A 436 -3.98 -1.51 -18.18
C PHE A 436 -5.10 -1.20 -17.15
N PRO A 437 -6.38 -1.31 -17.53
CA PRO A 437 -7.50 -0.90 -16.68
C PRO A 437 -7.64 -1.69 -15.36
N ARG A 438 -6.96 -2.83 -15.23
CA ARG A 438 -6.90 -3.62 -13.99
C ARG A 438 -5.55 -3.54 -13.27
N GLY A 439 -4.71 -2.58 -13.67
CA GLY A 439 -3.36 -2.40 -13.17
C GLY A 439 -2.31 -3.22 -13.92
N CYS A 440 -1.05 -2.88 -13.69
CA CYS A 440 0.12 -3.48 -14.32
C CYS A 440 1.35 -3.34 -13.44
N TRP A 441 2.38 -4.12 -13.73
CA TRP A 441 3.69 -4.06 -13.08
C TRP A 441 4.77 -4.37 -14.11
N PHE A 442 5.55 -3.36 -14.51
CA PHE A 442 6.60 -3.55 -15.53
C PHE A 442 7.74 -2.55 -15.39
N TRP A 443 8.92 -2.91 -15.92
CA TRP A 443 10.07 -2.03 -15.99
C TRP A 443 9.79 -0.81 -16.86
N MET A 444 10.13 0.35 -16.31
CA MET A 444 10.24 1.60 -17.05
C MET A 444 11.70 2.04 -17.14
N GLY A 445 11.97 3.01 -17.99
CA GLY A 445 13.30 3.58 -18.20
C GLY A 445 13.79 4.49 -17.07
N LEU A 446 13.23 4.41 -15.87
CA LEU A 446 13.63 5.22 -14.72
C LEU A 446 14.51 4.39 -13.78
N VAL A 447 15.65 4.97 -13.38
CA VAL A 447 16.57 4.35 -12.43
C VAL A 447 17.05 5.40 -11.43
N ARG A 448 17.15 5.03 -10.15
CA ARG A 448 17.87 5.85 -9.18
C ARG A 448 19.32 5.38 -9.11
N ARG A 449 20.27 6.29 -9.33
CA ARG A 449 21.71 6.03 -9.20
C ARG A 449 22.39 7.17 -8.47
N GLY A 450 23.06 6.87 -7.37
CA GLY A 450 23.80 7.87 -6.60
C GLY A 450 22.89 8.96 -6.03
N GLY A 451 21.71 8.59 -5.56
CA GLY A 451 20.74 9.52 -4.98
C GLY A 451 19.93 10.35 -5.99
N LYS A 452 20.11 10.14 -7.31
CA LYS A 452 19.40 10.88 -8.35
C LYS A 452 18.56 9.95 -9.22
N LEU A 453 17.34 10.41 -9.55
CA LEU A 453 16.47 9.76 -10.53
C LEU A 453 16.87 10.17 -11.95
N LEU A 454 17.13 9.19 -12.80
CA LEU A 454 17.63 9.36 -14.16
C LEU A 454 16.78 8.55 -15.13
N TRP A 455 16.34 9.18 -16.22
CA TRP A 455 15.74 8.49 -17.34
C TRP A 455 16.83 7.86 -18.24
N VAL A 456 16.51 6.75 -18.89
CA VAL A 456 17.40 6.04 -19.82
C VAL A 456 17.89 6.92 -20.98
N ASP A 457 17.14 7.94 -21.36
CA ASP A 457 17.52 8.89 -22.41
C ASP A 457 18.37 10.08 -21.90
N GLY A 458 18.74 10.09 -20.62
CA GLY A 458 19.59 11.11 -20.00
C GLY A 458 18.87 12.41 -19.61
N THR A 459 17.56 12.50 -19.86
CA THR A 459 16.79 13.70 -19.47
C THR A 459 16.49 13.74 -17.96
N PRO A 460 16.32 14.95 -17.38
CA PRO A 460 15.98 15.08 -15.96
C PRO A 460 14.56 14.57 -15.67
N CYS A 461 14.39 13.94 -14.51
CA CYS A 461 13.10 13.48 -14.01
C CYS A 461 12.35 14.63 -13.32
N ASN A 462 11.63 15.44 -14.11
CA ASN A 462 10.89 16.61 -13.61
C ASN A 462 9.47 16.29 -13.16
N TYR A 463 8.88 15.23 -13.71
CA TYR A 463 7.59 14.69 -13.32
C TYR A 463 7.83 13.42 -12.50
N THR A 464 7.12 13.27 -11.38
CA THR A 464 7.15 12.06 -10.57
C THR A 464 5.75 11.64 -10.15
N ASN A 465 5.47 10.34 -10.14
CA ASN A 465 4.19 9.79 -9.73
C ASN A 465 4.36 8.58 -8.80
N PHE A 466 5.30 8.65 -7.84
CA PHE A 466 5.55 7.55 -6.91
C PHE A 466 4.38 7.35 -5.95
N LEU A 467 4.03 6.09 -5.68
CA LEU A 467 2.94 5.73 -4.77
C LEU A 467 3.27 6.00 -3.30
N SER A 468 4.56 6.09 -2.94
CA SER A 468 5.03 6.50 -1.61
C SER A 468 6.49 6.99 -1.67
N PRO A 469 7.01 7.64 -0.60
CA PRO A 469 8.39 8.14 -0.56
C PRO A 469 9.46 7.05 -0.63
N VAL A 470 9.22 5.89 -0.02
CA VAL A 470 10.22 4.82 0.12
C VAL A 470 10.73 4.30 -1.24
N PRO A 471 9.85 3.90 -2.20
CA PRO A 471 10.30 3.48 -3.53
C PRO A 471 11.07 4.53 -4.32
N LYS A 472 10.75 5.82 -4.13
CA LYS A 472 11.45 6.95 -4.75
C LYS A 472 12.89 7.07 -4.25
N LEU A 473 13.12 6.77 -2.97
CA LEU A 473 14.41 6.90 -2.29
C LEU A 473 15.33 5.68 -2.46
N ARG A 474 14.78 4.49 -2.66
CA ARG A 474 15.56 3.26 -2.91
C ARG A 474 16.43 3.39 -4.16
N GLU A 475 17.66 2.88 -4.13
CA GLU A 475 18.51 2.83 -5.33
C GLU A 475 17.99 1.79 -6.34
N GLY A 476 18.43 1.90 -7.60
CA GLY A 476 18.12 0.93 -8.64
C GLY A 476 16.88 1.23 -9.50
N PRO A 477 16.51 0.29 -10.37
CA PRO A 477 15.43 0.45 -11.35
C PRO A 477 14.05 0.70 -10.73
N LYS A 478 13.19 1.39 -11.48
CA LYS A 478 11.81 1.65 -11.11
C LYS A 478 10.83 0.93 -12.02
N VAL A 479 9.65 0.69 -11.46
CA VAL A 479 8.55 0.03 -12.15
C VAL A 479 7.37 0.98 -12.27
N PHE A 480 6.62 0.82 -13.35
CA PHE A 480 5.26 1.32 -13.39
C PHE A 480 4.36 0.33 -12.63
N ALA A 481 3.55 0.84 -11.70
CA ALA A 481 2.70 0.05 -10.81
C ALA A 481 1.28 0.63 -10.75
N SER A 482 0.33 -0.08 -11.36
CA SER A 482 -1.07 0.34 -11.51
C SER A 482 -1.25 1.61 -12.33
N SER A 483 -1.15 2.79 -11.70
CA SER A 483 -1.23 4.11 -12.33
C SER A 483 -0.12 5.04 -11.86
N GLY A 484 0.72 4.59 -10.93
CA GLY A 484 1.85 5.33 -10.38
C GLY A 484 3.13 4.54 -10.51
N TRP A 485 4.15 4.95 -9.78
CA TRP A 485 5.50 4.39 -9.87
C TRP A 485 5.91 3.78 -8.53
N SER A 486 6.73 2.75 -8.62
CA SER A 486 7.30 2.08 -7.46
C SER A 486 8.71 1.59 -7.80
N CYS A 487 9.26 0.74 -6.95
CA CYS A 487 10.45 -0.05 -7.22
C CYS A 487 10.14 -1.51 -6.92
N ASP A 488 10.81 -2.41 -7.63
CA ASP A 488 10.87 -3.79 -7.19
C ASP A 488 11.92 -3.92 -6.09
N ALA A 489 11.59 -4.59 -5.00
CA ALA A 489 12.48 -4.76 -3.86
C ALA A 489 13.40 -5.98 -4.03
N ALA A 490 13.15 -6.83 -5.03
CA ALA A 490 13.93 -8.04 -5.24
C ALA A 490 15.25 -7.77 -6.00
N PRO A 491 16.42 -8.20 -5.47
CA PRO A 491 17.72 -7.98 -6.10
C PRO A 491 17.85 -8.54 -7.52
N GLU A 492 17.12 -9.61 -7.81
CA GLU A 492 17.08 -10.29 -9.12
C GLU A 492 15.70 -10.21 -9.76
N ALA A 493 14.96 -9.12 -9.48
CA ALA A 493 13.67 -8.90 -10.06
C ALA A 493 13.72 -9.07 -11.59
N ARG A 494 12.81 -9.88 -12.11
CA ARG A 494 12.57 -10.03 -13.54
C ARG A 494 11.13 -9.60 -13.78
N ASN A 495 10.94 -8.57 -14.58
CA ASN A 495 9.63 -8.00 -14.88
C ASN A 495 9.44 -7.88 -16.40
N PRO A 496 8.19 -7.89 -16.88
CA PRO A 496 7.88 -7.39 -18.21
C PRO A 496 8.27 -5.92 -18.32
N PHE A 497 8.28 -5.38 -19.53
CA PHE A 497 8.74 -4.01 -19.77
C PHE A 497 7.96 -3.36 -20.90
N MET A 498 8.00 -2.03 -20.94
CA MET A 498 7.40 -1.26 -22.03
C MET A 498 8.49 -0.56 -22.83
N ILE A 499 8.44 -0.71 -24.16
CA ILE A 499 9.32 -0.03 -25.10
C ILE A 499 8.60 1.22 -25.60
N LYS A 500 9.36 2.31 -25.72
CA LYS A 500 8.93 3.55 -26.36
C LYS A 500 9.82 3.85 -27.56
N TRP A 501 9.20 4.20 -28.68
CA TRP A 501 9.85 4.79 -29.84
C TRP A 501 9.41 6.23 -29.97
N THR A 502 10.34 7.17 -29.90
CA THR A 502 10.11 8.58 -30.26
C THR A 502 10.40 8.78 -31.73
N ARG A 503 9.44 9.35 -32.47
CA ARG A 503 9.62 9.71 -33.88
C ARG A 503 10.30 11.06 -34.05
#